data_AF-A0A4V2KUN3-F1
#
_entry.id   AF-A0A4V2KUN3-F1
#
_cell.length_a   1.000
_cell.length_b   1.000
_cell.length_c   1.000
_cell.angle_alpha   90.00
_cell.angle_beta   90.00
_cell.angle_gamma   90.00
#
_symmetry.space_group_name_H-M   'P 1'
#
loop_
_entity.id
_entity.type
_entity.pdbx_description
1 polymer ?
#
loop_
_entity_poly.entity_id
_entity_poly.type
_entity_poly.pdbx_seq_one_letter_code
_entity_poly.pdbx_strand_id
1 'polypeptide(L)'
;NKNEKVLNRISGVNKATVNLTTESATVEYNPDMTSVDEFQQRIKNLGYEAQPKKEASEKSSQKEKQLKRQLIKLVVSAVLAAPLLMTMFVHLFGIQIPHIFMNLWFQFVLATPVQFVIGWQFYVGAYKNLRDRKST
;
A
#
# COMPACT_ATOMS: atom_id res chain seq x y z
N ASN A 1 -12.00 -22.79 -29.37
CA ASN A 1 -12.80 -23.06 -28.17
C ASN A 1 -14.30 -22.96 -28.45
N LYS A 2 -15.06 -24.05 -28.22
CA LYS A 2 -16.52 -24.10 -28.47
C LYS A 2 -17.30 -23.22 -27.48
N ASN A 3 -16.92 -23.26 -26.20
CA ASN A 3 -17.58 -22.53 -25.11
C ASN A 3 -17.46 -20.99 -25.26
N GLU A 4 -16.28 -20.52 -25.70
CA GLU A 4 -16.04 -19.10 -26.00
C GLU A 4 -16.93 -18.57 -27.14
N LYS A 5 -17.11 -19.37 -28.21
CA LYS A 5 -18.00 -19.02 -29.33
C LYS A 5 -19.47 -19.00 -28.92
N VAL A 6 -19.87 -19.85 -27.97
CA VAL A 6 -21.24 -19.87 -27.44
C VAL A 6 -21.50 -18.63 -26.57
N LEU A 7 -20.57 -18.28 -25.67
CA LEU A 7 -20.69 -17.09 -24.82
C LEU A 7 -20.70 -15.79 -25.63
N ASN A 8 -19.90 -15.68 -26.69
CA ASN A 8 -19.90 -14.52 -27.60
C ASN A 8 -21.18 -14.38 -28.45
N ARG A 9 -22.02 -15.42 -28.54
CA ARG A 9 -23.31 -15.36 -29.27
C ARG A 9 -24.47 -14.88 -28.41
N ILE A 10 -24.26 -14.69 -27.11
CA ILE A 10 -25.31 -14.19 -26.22
C ILE A 10 -25.52 -12.70 -26.51
N SER A 11 -26.77 -12.32 -26.75
CA SER A 11 -27.15 -10.91 -27.00
C SER A 11 -26.73 -10.02 -25.83
N GLY A 12 -26.02 -8.94 -26.14
CA GLY A 12 -25.47 -8.00 -25.15
C GLY A 12 -24.05 -8.30 -24.68
N VAL A 13 -23.42 -9.38 -25.16
CA VAL A 13 -21.98 -9.64 -24.96
C VAL A 13 -21.18 -8.97 -26.06
N ASN A 14 -20.27 -8.08 -25.69
CA ASN A 14 -19.30 -7.51 -26.63
C ASN A 14 -18.13 -8.46 -26.83
N LYS A 15 -17.65 -9.07 -25.75
CA LYS A 15 -16.49 -9.95 -25.78
C LYS A 15 -16.50 -10.95 -24.63
N ALA A 16 -16.38 -12.23 -24.94
CA ALA A 16 -16.18 -13.30 -23.96
C ALA A 16 -14.84 -13.99 -24.23
N THR A 17 -14.03 -14.15 -23.19
CA THR A 17 -12.77 -14.87 -23.20
C THR A 17 -12.81 -15.95 -22.13
N VAL A 18 -12.53 -17.20 -22.50
CA VAL A 18 -12.59 -18.34 -21.59
C VAL A 18 -11.18 -18.88 -21.38
N ASN A 19 -10.77 -18.97 -20.12
CA ASN A 19 -9.58 -19.68 -19.70
C ASN A 19 -10.00 -21.07 -19.18
N LEU A 20 -9.77 -22.09 -19.99
CA LEU A 20 -10.10 -23.49 -19.66
C LEU A 20 -9.18 -24.05 -18.56
N THR A 21 -7.95 -23.54 -18.44
CA THR A 21 -7.00 -23.99 -17.40
C THR A 21 -7.45 -23.56 -16.00
N THR A 22 -8.08 -22.40 -15.88
CA THR A 22 -8.56 -21.87 -14.60
C THR A 22 -10.07 -21.97 -14.45
N GLU A 23 -10.75 -22.65 -15.38
CA GLU A 23 -12.22 -22.75 -15.47
C GLU A 23 -12.92 -21.39 -15.30
N SER A 24 -12.29 -20.31 -15.78
CA SER A 24 -12.78 -18.94 -15.61
C SER A 24 -13.14 -18.32 -16.95
N ALA A 25 -14.24 -17.57 -17.00
CA ALA A 25 -14.61 -16.76 -18.16
C ALA A 25 -14.66 -15.28 -17.78
N THR A 26 -14.02 -14.44 -18.59
CA THR A 26 -14.15 -12.97 -18.52
C THR A 26 -15.10 -12.54 -19.62
N VAL A 27 -16.18 -11.85 -19.25
CA VAL A 27 -17.21 -11.40 -20.18
C VAL A 27 -17.39 -9.89 -20.04
N GLU A 28 -17.21 -9.20 -21.16
CA GLU A 28 -17.55 -7.79 -21.36
C GLU A 28 -18.95 -7.72 -21.97
N TYR A 29 -19.88 -7.14 -21.23
CA TYR A 29 -21.29 -7.02 -21.61
C TYR A 29 -21.75 -5.58 -21.49
N ASN A 30 -22.78 -5.21 -22.25
CA ASN A 30 -23.42 -3.91 -22.15
C ASN A 30 -24.47 -3.92 -21.01
N PRO A 31 -24.28 -3.15 -19.92
CA PRO A 31 -25.23 -3.09 -18.81
C PRO A 31 -26.61 -2.51 -19.19
N ASP A 32 -26.71 -1.77 -20.30
CA ASP A 32 -27.98 -1.22 -20.80
C ASP A 32 -28.85 -2.28 -21.50
N MET A 33 -28.26 -3.41 -21.91
CA MET A 33 -28.94 -4.45 -22.69
C MET A 33 -29.16 -5.77 -21.94
N THR A 34 -28.33 -6.06 -20.93
CA THR A 34 -28.35 -7.33 -20.18
C THR A 34 -27.80 -7.10 -18.77
N SER A 35 -28.45 -7.70 -17.76
CA SER A 35 -27.97 -7.69 -16.37
C SER A 35 -27.16 -8.95 -16.03
N VAL A 36 -26.37 -8.89 -14.95
CA VAL A 36 -25.56 -10.04 -14.46
C VAL A 36 -26.44 -11.25 -14.14
N ASP A 37 -27.64 -11.04 -13.60
CA ASP A 37 -28.56 -12.11 -13.24
C ASP A 37 -29.19 -12.79 -14.47
N GLU A 38 -29.59 -11.99 -15.46
CA GLU A 38 -30.13 -12.53 -16.72
C GLU A 38 -29.05 -13.31 -17.49
N PHE A 39 -27.81 -12.83 -17.40
CA PHE A 39 -26.65 -13.52 -17.97
C PHE A 39 -26.39 -14.87 -17.31
N GLN A 40 -26.45 -14.95 -15.97
CA GLN A 40 -26.34 -16.21 -15.23
C GLN A 40 -27.44 -17.19 -15.59
N GLN A 41 -28.68 -16.73 -15.74
CA GLN A 41 -29.80 -17.60 -16.14
C GLN A 41 -29.60 -18.19 -17.54
N ARG A 42 -29.12 -17.39 -18.50
CA ARG A 42 -28.83 -17.90 -19.86
C ARG A 42 -27.70 -18.92 -19.85
N ILE A 43 -26.65 -18.71 -19.07
CA ILE A 43 -25.56 -19.68 -18.91
C ILE A 43 -26.08 -20.98 -18.27
N LYS A 44 -26.97 -20.86 -17.27
CA LYS A 44 -27.64 -22.01 -16.64
C LYS A 44 -28.48 -22.82 -17.63
N ASN A 45 -29.23 -22.15 -18.50
CA ASN A 45 -30.02 -22.80 -19.55
C ASN A 45 -29.17 -23.49 -20.61
N LEU A 46 -27.90 -23.06 -20.79
CA LEU A 46 -26.91 -23.74 -21.63
C LEU A 46 -26.27 -24.96 -20.95
N GLY A 47 -26.66 -25.27 -19.71
CA GLY A 47 -26.15 -26.41 -18.94
C GLY A 47 -24.89 -26.11 -18.13
N TYR A 48 -24.53 -24.83 -17.96
CA TYR A 48 -23.34 -24.41 -17.20
C TYR A 48 -23.74 -23.60 -15.98
N GLU A 49 -23.07 -23.82 -14.85
CA GLU A 49 -23.28 -23.01 -13.64
C GLU A 49 -22.14 -21.99 -13.52
N ALA A 50 -22.47 -20.70 -13.52
CA ALA A 50 -21.49 -19.62 -13.43
C ALA A 50 -21.77 -18.76 -12.21
N GLN A 51 -20.77 -18.58 -11.36
CA GLN A 51 -20.84 -17.67 -10.22
C GLN A 51 -20.00 -16.42 -10.47
N PRO A 52 -20.50 -15.23 -10.11
CA PRO A 52 -19.74 -14.00 -10.26
C PRO A 52 -18.52 -14.06 -9.34
N LYS A 53 -17.33 -13.96 -9.95
CA LYS A 53 -16.06 -13.99 -9.22
C LYS A 53 -15.89 -12.70 -8.42
N LYS A 54 -16.36 -12.70 -7.16
CA LYS A 54 -16.20 -11.58 -6.20
C LYS A 54 -14.74 -11.23 -5.91
N GLU A 55 -13.81 -12.15 -6.20
CA GLU A 55 -12.38 -11.96 -5.93
C GLU A 55 -11.73 -10.78 -6.67
N ALA A 56 -12.23 -10.38 -7.85
CA ALA A 56 -11.57 -9.31 -8.62
C ALA A 56 -11.69 -7.94 -7.92
N SER A 57 -12.85 -7.67 -7.30
CA SER A 57 -13.09 -6.44 -6.53
C SER A 57 -12.33 -6.47 -5.20
N GLU A 58 -12.35 -7.61 -4.50
CA GLU A 58 -11.67 -7.77 -3.22
C GLU A 58 -10.14 -7.77 -3.35
N LYS A 59 -9.56 -8.43 -4.36
CA LYS A 59 -8.11 -8.40 -4.62
C LYS A 59 -7.63 -7.01 -4.98
N SER A 60 -8.41 -6.22 -5.71
CA SER A 60 -8.08 -4.82 -6.03
C SER A 60 -8.02 -3.97 -4.74
N SER A 61 -9.05 -4.06 -3.90
CA SER A 61 -9.10 -3.32 -2.63
C SER A 61 -8.01 -3.77 -1.63
N GLN A 62 -7.68 -5.06 -1.58
CA GLN A 62 -6.59 -5.56 -0.73
C GLN A 62 -5.22 -5.07 -1.22
N LYS A 63 -4.98 -5.05 -2.54
CA LYS A 63 -3.72 -4.60 -3.13
C LYS A 63 -3.52 -3.10 -2.91
N GLU A 64 -4.56 -2.28 -3.04
CA GLU A 64 -4.52 -0.86 -2.68
C GLU A 64 -4.19 -0.62 -1.21
N LYS A 65 -4.79 -1.39 -0.29
CA LYS A 65 -4.51 -1.28 1.14
C LYS A 65 -3.05 -1.64 1.47
N GLN A 66 -2.49 -2.63 0.79
CA GLN A 66 -1.08 -3.01 0.94
C GLN A 66 -0.14 -1.91 0.45
N LEU A 67 -0.43 -1.29 -0.70
CA LEU A 67 0.33 -0.15 -1.24
C LEU A 67 0.30 1.05 -0.29
N LYS A 68 -0.88 1.41 0.23
CA LYS A 68 -1.02 2.50 1.22
C LYS A 68 -0.18 2.24 2.47
N ARG A 69 -0.18 1.01 2.99
CA ARG A 69 0.67 0.65 4.15
C ARG A 69 2.16 0.79 3.84
N GLN A 70 2.60 0.43 2.64
CA GLN A 70 4.00 0.59 2.23
C GLN A 70 4.39 2.07 2.09
N LEU A 71 3.53 2.90 1.50
CA LEU A 71 3.74 4.34 1.41
C LEU A 71 3.81 5.00 2.79
N ILE A 72 2.93 4.63 3.72
CA ILE A 72 2.99 5.13 5.09
C ILE A 72 4.32 4.73 5.74
N LYS A 73 4.76 3.48 5.59
CA LYS A 73 6.07 3.05 6.12
C LYS A 73 7.23 3.83 5.50
N LEU A 74 7.19 4.10 4.19
CA LEU A 74 8.20 4.89 3.49
C LEU A 74 8.23 6.33 3.96
N VAL A 75 7.07 6.97 4.11
CA VAL A 75 6.96 8.35 4.60
C VAL A 75 7.45 8.43 6.04
N VAL A 76 7.02 7.51 6.91
CA VAL A 76 7.48 7.45 8.30
C VAL A 76 9.00 7.28 8.34
N SER A 77 9.58 6.32 7.61
CA SER A 77 11.03 6.11 7.59
C SER A 77 11.80 7.29 6.99
N ALA A 78 11.26 7.94 5.95
CA ALA A 78 11.88 9.12 5.35
C ALA A 78 11.88 10.32 6.32
N VAL A 79 10.77 10.53 7.05
CA VAL A 79 10.67 11.57 8.08
C VAL A 79 11.63 11.29 9.24
N LEU A 80 11.77 10.03 9.66
CA LEU A 80 12.74 9.62 10.68
C LEU A 80 14.20 9.77 10.22
N ALA A 81 14.48 9.61 8.93
CA ALA A 81 15.81 9.77 8.34
C ALA A 81 16.15 11.24 8.00
N ALA A 82 15.14 12.11 7.84
CA ALA A 82 15.33 13.51 7.47
C ALA A 82 16.28 14.28 8.41
N PRO A 83 16.24 14.12 9.76
CA PRO A 83 17.19 14.78 10.65
C PRO A 83 18.64 14.38 10.39
N LEU A 84 18.90 13.08 10.15
CA LEU A 84 20.24 12.56 9.82
C LEU A 84 20.73 13.08 8.48
N LEU A 85 19.87 13.15 7.47
CA LEU A 85 20.23 13.72 6.17
C LEU A 85 20.51 15.23 6.30
N MET A 86 19.74 15.94 7.12
CA MET A 86 19.96 17.36 7.38
C MET A 86 21.34 17.63 7.99
N THR A 87 21.81 16.79 8.93
CA THR A 87 23.17 16.96 9.49
C THR A 87 24.26 16.74 8.44
N MET A 88 24.07 15.80 7.52
CA MET A 88 25.00 15.57 6.40
C MET A 88 25.03 16.77 5.44
N PHE A 89 23.88 17.34 5.09
CA PHE A 89 23.83 18.54 4.23
C PHE A 89 24.49 19.74 4.89
N VAL A 90 24.23 20.01 6.18
CA VAL A 90 24.89 21.10 6.92
C VAL A 90 26.41 20.94 6.91
N HIS A 91 26.92 19.70 7.02
CA HIS A 91 28.35 19.41 6.94
C HIS A 91 28.90 19.54 5.50
N LEU A 92 28.15 19.11 4.48
CA LEU A 92 28.53 19.15 3.07
C LEU A 92 28.52 20.57 2.47
N PHE A 93 27.60 21.43 2.89
CA PHE A 93 27.56 22.85 2.50
C PHE A 93 28.72 23.66 3.09
N GLY A 94 29.64 23.01 3.82
CA GLY A 94 30.96 23.57 4.10
C GLY A 94 30.89 24.87 4.90
N ILE A 95 29.87 25.01 5.76
CA ILE A 95 29.89 26.05 6.78
C ILE A 95 31.08 25.70 7.68
N GLN A 96 32.23 26.30 7.39
CA GLN A 96 33.41 26.23 8.25
C GLN A 96 32.97 26.74 9.59
N ILE A 97 32.76 25.79 10.49
CA ILE A 97 32.35 26.06 11.84
C ILE A 97 33.47 26.92 12.46
N PRO A 98 33.20 28.21 12.78
CA PRO A 98 34.21 29.07 13.41
C PRO A 98 34.72 28.39 14.68
N HIS A 99 36.00 28.52 15.02
CA HIS A 99 36.63 27.85 16.18
C HIS A 99 35.86 27.99 17.51
N ILE A 100 34.98 29.01 17.65
CA ILE A 100 34.04 29.17 18.76
C ILE A 100 33.14 27.94 18.99
N PHE A 101 32.71 27.26 17.93
CA PHE A 101 31.83 26.09 17.98
C PHE A 101 32.58 24.77 18.25
N MET A 102 33.92 24.77 18.23
CA MET A 102 34.73 23.66 18.75
C MET A 102 34.95 23.74 20.27
N ASN A 103 34.52 24.83 20.92
CA ASN A 103 34.61 24.96 22.37
C ASN A 103 33.59 24.02 23.05
N LEU A 104 34.10 23.13 23.91
CA LEU A 104 33.34 22.11 24.63
C LEU A 104 32.14 22.68 25.40
N TRP A 105 32.29 23.87 25.99
CA TRP A 105 31.23 24.54 26.74
C TRP A 105 30.14 25.11 25.83
N PHE A 106 30.53 25.63 24.68
CA PHE A 106 29.57 26.14 23.69
C PHE A 106 28.74 25.00 23.10
N GLN A 107 29.39 23.87 22.82
CA GLN A 107 28.71 22.65 22.39
C GLN A 107 27.75 22.13 23.44
N PHE A 108 28.12 22.16 24.73
CA PHE A 108 27.23 21.71 25.81
C PHE A 108 25.95 22.55 25.90
N VAL A 109 26.08 23.88 25.88
CA VAL A 109 24.93 24.79 25.94
C VAL A 109 24.01 24.64 24.73
N LEU A 110 24.58 24.46 23.53
CA LEU A 110 23.80 24.33 22.30
C LEU A 110 23.19 22.93 22.12
N ALA A 111 23.90 21.88 22.56
CA ALA A 111 23.43 20.50 22.47
C ALA A 111 22.33 20.21 23.48
N THR A 112 22.31 20.86 24.65
CA THR A 112 21.34 20.58 25.71
C THR A 112 19.89 20.80 25.26
N PRO A 113 19.50 21.94 24.66
CA PRO A 113 18.15 22.14 24.12
C PRO A 113 17.79 21.14 23.03
N VAL A 114 18.73 20.82 22.15
CA VAL A 114 18.51 19.90 21.03
C VAL A 114 18.29 18.48 21.55
N GLN A 115 19.12 18.01 22.49
CA GLN A 115 18.98 16.71 23.11
C GLN A 115 17.71 16.60 23.95
N PHE A 116 17.28 17.67 24.64
CA PHE A 116 16.09 17.64 25.48
C PHE A 116 14.79 17.79 24.67
N VAL A 117 14.75 18.64 23.64
CA VAL A 117 13.55 18.85 22.80
C VAL A 117 13.34 17.69 21.83
N ILE A 118 14.41 17.21 21.18
CA ILE A 118 14.31 16.17 20.15
C ILE A 118 14.51 14.77 20.74
N GLY A 119 15.33 14.62 21.78
CA GLY A 119 15.65 13.31 22.39
C GLY A 119 14.58 12.79 23.34
N TRP A 120 13.78 13.66 23.97
CA TRP A 120 12.77 13.26 24.95
C TRP A 120 11.71 12.30 24.37
N GLN A 121 11.31 12.49 23.11
CA GLN A 121 10.36 11.60 22.44
C GLN A 121 10.87 10.14 22.32
N PHE A 122 12.19 9.94 22.25
CA PHE A 122 12.80 8.62 22.15
C PHE A 122 12.93 7.94 23.52
N TYR A 123 13.23 8.69 24.58
CA TYR A 123 13.25 8.18 25.96
C TYR A 123 11.87 7.68 26.40
N VAL A 124 10.81 8.44 26.09
CA VAL A 124 9.43 8.05 26.40
C VAL A 124 9.00 6.81 25.59
N GLY A 125 9.39 6.75 24.31
CA GLY A 125 9.13 5.58 23.45
C GLY A 125 9.84 4.31 23.94
N ALA A 126 11.11 4.43 24.36
CA ALA A 126 11.89 3.30 24.87
C ALA A 126 11.37 2.79 26.21
N TYR A 127 11.01 3.68 27.14
CA TYR A 127 10.45 3.28 28.44
C TYR A 127 9.11 2.55 28.29
N LYS A 128 8.25 3.01 27.37
CA LYS A 128 6.96 2.36 27.09
C LYS A 128 7.13 0.95 26.51
N ASN A 129 8.08 0.77 25.59
CA ASN A 129 8.39 -0.54 24.99
C ASN A 129 8.98 -1.55 25.98
N LEU A 130 9.73 -1.08 26.99
CA LEU A 130 10.29 -1.94 28.04
C LEU A 130 9.26 -2.37 29.09
N ARG A 131 8.20 -1.57 29.31
CA ARG A 131 7.13 -1.92 30.23
C ARG A 131 6.18 -2.98 29.65
N ASP A 132 5.93 -2.95 28.35
CA ASP A 132 5.04 -3.91 27.68
C ASP A 132 5.70 -5.28 27.41
N ARG A 133 7.04 -5.40 27.56
CA ARG A 133 7.76 -6.69 27.44
C ARG A 133 7.68 -7.62 28.66
N LYS A 134 6.93 -7.26 29.72
CA LYS A 134 6.71 -8.14 30.89
C LYS A 134 5.39 -8.92 30.86
N SER A 135 4.71 -9.00 29.71
CA SER A 135 3.51 -9.82 29.54
C SER A 135 3.57 -10.65 28.27
N THR A 136 4.61 -11.46 28.11
CA THR A 136 4.61 -12.67 27.26
C THR A 136 5.61 -13.65 27.84
#